data_AF-A0A1V5MSP3-F1
#
_entry.id   AF-A0A1V5MSP3-F1
#
_cell.length_a   1.000
_cell.length_b   1.000
_cell.length_c   1.000
_cell.angle_alpha   90.00
_cell.angle_beta   90.00
_cell.angle_gamma   90.00
#
_symmetry.space_group_name_H-M   'P 1'
#
loop_
_entity.id
_entity.type
_entity.pdbx_description
1 polymer ?
#
loop_
_entity_poly.entity_id
_entity_poly.type
_entity_poly.pdbx_seq_one_letter_code
_entity_poly.pdbx_strand_id
1 'polypeptide(L)'
;MGTVANGYRAGANTFPFIDIKGNVRAVQVKQFDEQNHTTGTDFLHSIIEKYHTRNNKPLPEWLEAYTKQDKRITCLFGEHLLSKYHSNPVALVEAPKTAVYGTLYFGLPETPESLIWLAVYNKSSFSFDKLKVLQGRFVYVFPDLSKDGNTFKEWETKAKEYESRLPGTRFIFSDLLEQLAPERDKSEGNDLADYLIKQDWRLFRKRNIQEQAPQPEPEKVTKVTKVTHQQNIIFSHVEPLPKVEVFKTGQIGHPIREQPQNWNNDIAELENYFASIELPTQPIKLNRWSTITDCSLFIESHLATVKANNGKETFLPYLNRLQELKQVLTINSN
;
A
#
# COMPACT_ATOMS: atom_id res chain seq x y z
N MET A 1 2.80 -1.47 10.90
CA MET A 1 3.57 -2.60 10.34
C MET A 1 4.92 -2.63 11.03
N GLY A 2 5.56 -3.78 11.09
CA GLY A 2 6.90 -3.93 11.66
C GLY A 2 7.56 -5.20 11.15
N THR A 3 8.77 -5.47 11.62
CA THR A 3 9.57 -6.63 11.19
C THR A 3 9.82 -7.55 12.37
N VAL A 4 9.72 -8.86 12.16
CA VAL A 4 10.13 -9.85 13.15
C VAL A 4 11.66 -9.78 13.28
N ALA A 5 12.14 -9.39 14.46
CA ALA A 5 13.58 -9.15 14.68
C ALA A 5 14.39 -10.46 14.77
N ASN A 6 13.84 -11.49 15.43
CA ASN A 6 14.60 -12.68 15.82
C ASN A 6 13.81 -13.98 15.54
N GLY A 7 14.53 -15.12 15.53
CA GLY A 7 13.96 -16.46 15.38
C GLY A 7 13.76 -16.90 13.93
N TYR A 8 13.04 -18.00 13.72
CA TYR A 8 12.93 -18.67 12.41
C TYR A 8 12.15 -17.86 11.34
N ARG A 9 11.48 -16.77 11.74
CA ARG A 9 10.84 -15.80 10.84
C ARG A 9 11.51 -14.43 10.90
N ALA A 10 12.77 -14.32 11.34
CA ALA A 10 13.50 -13.06 11.32
C ALA A 10 13.48 -12.43 9.90
N GLY A 11 13.31 -11.11 9.84
CA GLY A 11 13.16 -10.38 8.58
C GLY A 11 11.74 -10.41 7.97
N ALA A 12 10.82 -11.21 8.51
CA ALA A 12 9.43 -11.24 8.04
C ALA A 12 8.68 -9.95 8.39
N ASN A 13 7.82 -9.50 7.47
CA ASN A 13 6.93 -8.37 7.67
C ASN A 13 5.71 -8.76 8.51
N THR A 14 5.20 -7.82 9.30
CA THR A 14 4.01 -7.98 10.14
C THR A 14 2.87 -7.06 9.72
N PHE A 15 1.70 -7.67 9.54
CA PHE A 15 0.46 -7.03 9.13
C PHE A 15 -0.56 -7.15 10.28
N PRO A 16 -0.66 -6.13 11.15
CA PRO A 16 -1.63 -6.14 12.23
C PRO A 16 -3.04 -5.90 11.69
N PHE A 17 -3.96 -6.79 12.05
CA PHE A 17 -5.39 -6.65 11.86
C PHE A 17 -5.94 -5.91 13.08
N ILE A 18 -6.28 -4.64 12.90
CA ILE A 18 -6.73 -3.74 13.95
C ILE A 18 -8.19 -3.38 13.66
N ASP A 19 -9.08 -3.71 14.61
CA ASP A 19 -10.52 -3.46 14.46
C ASP A 19 -10.85 -1.95 14.55
N ILE A 20 -12.10 -1.60 14.24
CA ILE A 20 -12.60 -0.22 14.30
C ILE A 20 -12.47 0.43 15.68
N LYS A 21 -12.37 -0.37 16.76
CA LYS A 21 -12.18 0.11 18.14
C LYS A 21 -10.71 0.26 18.52
N GLY A 22 -9.79 -0.03 17.60
CA GLY A 22 -8.34 0.06 17.83
C GLY A 22 -7.71 -1.18 18.46
N ASN A 23 -8.44 -2.29 18.61
CA ASN A 23 -7.87 -3.51 19.18
C ASN A 23 -7.11 -4.31 18.11
N VAL A 24 -5.89 -4.74 18.43
CA VAL A 24 -5.15 -5.69 17.60
C VAL A 24 -5.78 -7.07 17.73
N ARG A 25 -6.47 -7.52 16.69
CA ARG A 25 -7.17 -8.81 16.65
C ARG A 25 -6.24 -9.95 16.27
N ALA A 26 -5.29 -9.69 15.39
CA ALA A 26 -4.27 -10.65 15.01
C ALA A 26 -3.11 -9.92 14.33
N VAL A 27 -1.96 -10.57 14.26
CA VAL A 27 -0.81 -10.05 13.51
C VAL A 27 -0.33 -11.15 12.57
N GLN A 28 -0.63 -10.99 11.28
CA GLN A 28 -0.13 -11.89 10.25
C GLN A 28 1.35 -11.60 10.00
N VAL A 29 2.14 -12.65 9.85
CA VAL A 29 3.57 -12.57 9.55
C VAL A 29 3.77 -13.13 8.15
N LYS A 30 4.35 -12.34 7.24
CA LYS A 30 4.68 -12.77 5.87
C LYS A 30 6.14 -12.52 5.53
N GLN A 31 6.77 -13.54 4.96
CA GLN A 31 8.07 -13.44 4.30
C GLN A 31 7.87 -13.36 2.80
N PHE A 32 8.68 -12.54 2.16
CA PHE A 32 8.68 -12.35 0.73
C PHE A 32 10.07 -12.61 0.17
N ASP A 33 10.15 -13.04 -1.10
CA ASP A 33 11.39 -13.04 -1.87
C ASP A 33 11.69 -11.64 -2.44
N GLU A 34 12.77 -11.52 -3.21
CA GLU A 34 13.20 -10.28 -3.86
C GLU A 34 12.18 -9.76 -4.88
N GLN A 35 11.30 -10.63 -5.39
CA GLN A 35 10.23 -10.29 -6.32
C GLN A 35 8.90 -9.99 -5.60
N ASN A 36 8.91 -9.90 -4.27
CA ASN A 36 7.74 -9.72 -3.40
C ASN A 36 6.70 -10.86 -3.46
N HIS A 37 7.06 -12.05 -3.95
CA HIS A 37 6.22 -13.23 -3.80
C HIS A 37 6.32 -13.79 -2.39
N THR A 38 5.22 -14.36 -1.91
CA THR A 38 5.19 -14.91 -0.55
C THR A 38 5.95 -16.23 -0.48
N THR A 39 7.00 -16.28 0.34
CA THR A 39 7.78 -17.51 0.61
C THR A 39 7.42 -18.16 1.94
N GLY A 40 6.75 -17.41 2.84
CA GLY A 40 6.35 -17.93 4.14
C GLY A 40 5.22 -17.12 4.75
N THR A 41 4.29 -17.81 5.42
CA THR A 41 3.22 -17.20 6.20
C THR A 41 3.17 -17.82 7.59
N ASP A 42 2.92 -17.00 8.60
CA ASP A 42 2.69 -17.41 9.98
C ASP A 42 1.84 -16.36 10.70
N PHE A 43 1.64 -16.53 11.99
CA PHE A 43 1.07 -15.50 12.86
C PHE A 43 1.95 -15.24 14.07
N LEU A 44 1.98 -13.99 14.54
CA LEU A 44 2.81 -13.62 15.69
C LEU A 44 2.45 -14.45 16.94
N HIS A 45 1.15 -14.67 17.20
CA HIS A 45 0.70 -15.51 18.31
C HIS A 45 1.24 -16.94 18.20
N SER A 46 1.23 -17.53 16.99
CA SER A 46 1.75 -18.88 16.74
C SER A 46 3.26 -18.96 16.90
N ILE A 47 4.00 -17.91 16.52
CA ILE A 47 5.44 -17.82 16.74
C ILE A 47 5.75 -17.79 18.24
N ILE A 48 5.03 -16.97 19.01
CA ILE A 48 5.20 -16.85 20.46
C ILE A 48 4.84 -18.18 21.14
N GLU A 49 3.71 -18.78 20.78
CA GLU A 49 3.27 -20.08 21.30
C GLU A 49 4.33 -21.17 21.07
N LYS A 50 4.82 -21.32 19.83
CA LYS A 50 5.88 -22.28 19.50
C LYS A 50 7.16 -22.02 20.29
N TYR A 51 7.52 -20.75 20.53
CA TYR A 51 8.68 -20.41 21.34
C TYR A 51 8.49 -20.88 22.79
N HIS A 52 7.35 -20.60 23.41
CA HIS A 52 7.07 -21.03 24.79
C HIS A 52 7.04 -22.55 24.92
N THR A 53 6.33 -23.24 24.02
CA THR A 53 6.25 -24.71 24.01
C THR A 53 7.62 -25.35 23.84
N ARG A 54 8.47 -24.86 22.91
CA ARG A 54 9.82 -25.42 22.70
C ARG A 54 10.77 -25.21 23.87
N ASN A 55 10.55 -24.16 24.66
CA ASN A 55 11.39 -23.84 25.81
C ASN A 55 10.79 -24.32 27.14
N ASN A 56 9.71 -25.11 27.11
CA ASN A 56 8.96 -25.55 28.30
C ASN A 56 8.60 -24.39 29.25
N LYS A 57 8.21 -23.23 28.68
CA LYS A 57 7.77 -22.05 29.43
C LYS A 57 6.23 -21.97 29.40
N PRO A 58 5.57 -21.57 30.50
CA PRO A 58 4.12 -21.34 30.50
C PRO A 58 3.76 -20.25 29.50
N LEU A 59 2.59 -20.36 28.87
CA LEU A 59 2.11 -19.31 27.96
C LEU A 59 1.76 -18.05 28.77
N PRO A 60 1.96 -16.85 28.20
CA PRO A 60 1.40 -15.64 28.81
C PRO A 60 -0.13 -15.73 28.91
N GLU A 61 -0.71 -15.18 29.98
CA GLU A 61 -2.16 -15.24 30.24
C GLU A 61 -3.00 -14.75 29.05
N TRP A 62 -2.59 -13.64 28.43
CA TRP A 62 -3.28 -13.10 27.25
C TRP A 62 -3.28 -14.09 26.08
N LEU A 63 -2.21 -14.87 25.91
CA LEU A 63 -2.07 -15.82 24.81
C LEU A 63 -2.91 -17.07 25.07
N GLU A 64 -3.01 -17.54 26.31
CA GLU A 64 -3.94 -18.62 26.69
C GLU A 64 -5.40 -18.23 26.46
N ALA A 65 -5.78 -17.01 26.83
CA ALA A 65 -7.12 -16.50 26.56
C ALA A 65 -7.37 -16.35 25.05
N TYR A 66 -6.36 -15.88 24.30
CA TYR A 66 -6.42 -15.70 22.86
C TYR A 66 -6.54 -17.02 22.07
N THR A 67 -5.80 -18.07 22.45
CA THR A 67 -5.81 -19.35 21.73
C THR A 67 -7.15 -20.08 21.83
N LYS A 68 -7.90 -19.84 22.90
CA LYS A 68 -9.25 -20.36 23.15
C LYS A 68 -10.37 -19.70 22.33
N GLN A 69 -10.06 -18.66 21.56
CA GLN A 69 -11.05 -17.98 20.71
C GLN A 69 -11.39 -18.81 19.47
N ASP A 70 -12.67 -18.87 19.10
CA ASP A 70 -13.14 -19.57 17.89
C ASP A 70 -12.59 -18.97 16.60
N LYS A 71 -12.49 -17.63 16.54
CA LYS A 71 -12.00 -16.87 15.39
C LYS A 71 -10.96 -15.85 15.84
N ARG A 72 -9.82 -15.84 15.15
CA ARG A 72 -8.70 -14.93 15.40
C ARG A 72 -8.72 -13.73 14.45
N ILE A 73 -8.94 -13.98 13.16
CA ILE A 73 -8.98 -12.93 12.13
C ILE A 73 -10.41 -12.43 11.99
N THR A 74 -10.82 -11.51 12.87
CA THR A 74 -12.21 -11.06 13.00
C THR A 74 -12.52 -9.75 12.29
N CYS A 75 -11.51 -9.03 11.81
CA CYS A 75 -11.65 -7.70 11.20
C CYS A 75 -10.94 -7.64 9.84
N LEU A 76 -11.16 -6.56 9.09
CA LEU A 76 -10.41 -6.26 7.87
C LEU A 76 -9.01 -5.76 8.22
N PHE A 77 -8.03 -6.00 7.34
CA PHE A 77 -6.78 -5.25 7.41
C PHE A 77 -7.06 -3.80 7.04
N GLY A 78 -6.61 -2.86 7.87
CA GLY A 78 -6.89 -1.43 7.73
C GLY A 78 -8.22 -0.96 8.33
N GLU A 79 -9.03 -1.84 8.95
CA GLU A 79 -10.37 -1.49 9.45
C GLU A 79 -10.38 -0.27 10.39
N HIS A 80 -9.41 -0.17 11.29
CA HIS A 80 -9.20 1.00 12.14
C HIS A 80 -9.22 2.36 11.42
N LEU A 81 -8.85 2.42 10.12
CA LEU A 81 -8.89 3.64 9.31
C LEU A 81 -10.33 4.16 9.08
N LEU A 82 -11.33 3.28 9.14
CA LEU A 82 -12.74 3.64 8.93
C LEU A 82 -13.26 4.61 10.00
N SER A 83 -12.70 4.56 11.22
CA SER A 83 -13.00 5.48 12.32
C SER A 83 -12.45 6.90 12.09
N LYS A 84 -11.44 7.03 11.24
CA LYS A 84 -10.82 8.32 10.90
C LYS A 84 -11.44 8.93 9.65
N TYR A 85 -11.78 8.10 8.67
CA TYR A 85 -12.26 8.50 7.35
C TYR A 85 -13.70 7.99 7.15
N HIS A 86 -14.66 8.76 7.63
CA HIS A 86 -16.05 8.32 7.81
C HIS A 86 -16.84 8.11 6.51
N SER A 87 -16.54 8.88 5.46
CA SER A 87 -17.30 8.89 4.21
C SER A 87 -16.53 8.40 2.99
N ASN A 88 -15.19 8.27 3.10
CA ASN A 88 -14.37 7.86 1.98
C ASN A 88 -14.80 6.51 1.40
N PRO A 89 -14.76 6.35 0.06
CA PRO A 89 -14.98 5.06 -0.57
C PRO A 89 -13.85 4.08 -0.19
N VAL A 90 -14.17 2.79 -0.26
CA VAL A 90 -13.25 1.71 0.11
C VAL A 90 -12.83 0.96 -1.14
N ALA A 91 -11.54 0.72 -1.30
CA ALA A 91 -11.02 -0.30 -2.20
C ALA A 91 -10.75 -1.58 -1.38
N LEU A 92 -11.36 -2.69 -1.78
CA LEU A 92 -11.31 -3.96 -1.06
C LEU A 92 -10.62 -5.03 -1.91
N VAL A 93 -9.53 -5.58 -1.38
CA VAL A 93 -8.70 -6.62 -2.02
C VAL A 93 -8.61 -7.86 -1.13
N GLU A 94 -8.04 -8.96 -1.64
CA GLU A 94 -7.86 -10.18 -0.85
C GLU A 94 -6.80 -10.02 0.26
N ALA A 95 -5.59 -9.61 -0.12
CA ALA A 95 -4.41 -9.68 0.74
C ALA A 95 -3.93 -8.30 1.25
N PRO A 96 -3.39 -8.23 2.49
CA PRO A 96 -2.79 -7.00 3.03
C PRO A 96 -1.68 -6.39 2.17
N LYS A 97 -0.86 -7.23 1.51
CA LYS A 97 0.15 -6.78 0.52
C LYS A 97 -0.49 -5.84 -0.49
N THR A 98 -1.56 -6.29 -1.12
CA THR A 98 -2.25 -5.60 -2.22
C THR A 98 -2.88 -4.28 -1.75
N ALA A 99 -3.40 -4.23 -0.51
CA ALA A 99 -3.91 -2.98 0.07
C ALA A 99 -2.80 -1.94 0.30
N VAL A 100 -1.61 -2.40 0.72
CA VAL A 100 -0.43 -1.53 0.86
C VAL A 100 0.03 -1.00 -0.50
N TYR A 101 0.09 -1.85 -1.53
CA TYR A 101 0.37 -1.42 -2.91
C TYR A 101 -0.68 -0.41 -3.39
N GLY A 102 -1.96 -0.66 -3.16
CA GLY A 102 -3.01 0.28 -3.53
C GLY A 102 -2.82 1.67 -2.89
N THR A 103 -2.48 1.71 -1.60
CA THR A 103 -2.15 2.98 -0.92
C THR A 103 -0.87 3.61 -1.48
N LEU A 104 0.14 2.81 -1.82
CA LEU A 104 1.39 3.30 -2.40
C LEU A 104 1.14 3.99 -3.75
N TYR A 105 0.39 3.35 -4.64
CA TYR A 105 0.17 3.83 -6.01
C TYR A 105 -0.89 4.94 -6.07
N PHE A 106 -2.01 4.77 -5.37
CA PHE A 106 -3.17 5.67 -5.51
C PHE A 106 -3.25 6.75 -4.43
N GLY A 107 -2.28 6.79 -3.51
CA GLY A 107 -2.16 7.84 -2.50
C GLY A 107 -2.92 7.54 -1.20
N LEU A 108 -2.78 8.46 -0.26
CA LEU A 108 -3.46 8.43 1.02
C LEU A 108 -4.89 8.99 0.86
N PRO A 109 -5.83 8.66 1.78
CA PRO A 109 -7.18 9.22 1.78
C PRO A 109 -7.20 10.70 2.23
N GLU A 110 -6.60 11.58 1.43
CA GLU A 110 -6.44 13.01 1.73
C GLU A 110 -7.67 13.83 1.34
N THR A 111 -8.44 13.37 0.34
CA THR A 111 -9.71 13.98 -0.08
C THR A 111 -10.89 13.04 0.17
N PRO A 112 -12.15 13.53 0.22
CA PRO A 112 -13.33 12.69 0.39
C PRO A 112 -13.52 11.60 -0.68
N GLU A 113 -13.02 11.85 -1.89
CA GLU A 113 -13.07 10.92 -3.03
C GLU A 113 -11.93 9.90 -3.01
N SER A 114 -10.89 10.13 -2.20
CA SER A 114 -9.73 9.26 -2.12
C SER A 114 -10.08 7.93 -1.46
N LEU A 115 -9.56 6.83 -2.02
CA LEU A 115 -9.87 5.47 -1.56
C LEU A 115 -9.14 5.11 -0.27
N ILE A 116 -9.83 4.39 0.63
CA ILE A 116 -9.20 3.63 1.70
C ILE A 116 -8.98 2.19 1.21
N TRP A 117 -7.73 1.73 1.19
CA TRP A 117 -7.41 0.36 0.78
C TRP A 117 -7.45 -0.59 1.97
N LEU A 118 -8.36 -1.56 1.93
CA LEU A 118 -8.58 -2.58 2.95
C LEU A 118 -8.42 -3.97 2.36
N ALA A 119 -8.11 -4.97 3.20
CA ALA A 119 -8.03 -6.37 2.76
C ALA A 119 -8.84 -7.33 3.64
N VAL A 120 -9.46 -8.34 3.02
CA VAL A 120 -10.30 -9.31 3.75
C VAL A 120 -9.51 -10.37 4.53
N TYR A 121 -8.24 -10.61 4.14
CA TYR A 121 -7.27 -11.62 4.60
C TYR A 121 -7.02 -12.74 3.58
N ASN A 122 -8.10 -13.36 3.09
CA ASN A 122 -8.08 -14.43 2.10
C ASN A 122 -9.46 -14.58 1.45
N LYS A 123 -9.55 -15.40 0.39
CA LYS A 123 -10.79 -15.69 -0.34
C LYS A 123 -11.99 -16.01 0.54
N SER A 124 -11.84 -16.91 1.51
CA SER A 124 -12.94 -17.37 2.38
C SER A 124 -13.36 -16.34 3.43
N SER A 125 -12.54 -15.30 3.65
CA SER A 125 -12.85 -14.22 4.58
C SER A 125 -13.79 -13.16 4.03
N PHE A 126 -14.12 -13.20 2.74
CA PHE A 126 -15.21 -12.40 2.18
C PHE A 126 -16.54 -12.91 2.73
N SER A 127 -16.92 -12.37 3.88
CA SER A 127 -18.00 -12.85 4.73
C SER A 127 -18.77 -11.67 5.32
N PHE A 128 -20.07 -11.85 5.52
CA PHE A 128 -20.93 -10.80 6.05
C PHE A 128 -20.42 -10.21 7.37
N ASP A 129 -19.97 -11.06 8.31
CA ASP A 129 -19.50 -10.62 9.63
C ASP A 129 -18.33 -9.64 9.58
N LYS A 130 -17.43 -9.80 8.59
CA LYS A 130 -16.31 -8.87 8.38
C LYS A 130 -16.75 -7.63 7.60
N LEU A 131 -17.62 -7.80 6.59
CA LEU A 131 -17.96 -6.72 5.67
C LEU A 131 -19.05 -5.78 6.19
N LYS A 132 -19.81 -6.17 7.21
CA LYS A 132 -20.85 -5.30 7.80
C LYS A 132 -20.33 -3.98 8.36
N VAL A 133 -19.03 -3.89 8.69
CA VAL A 133 -18.37 -2.65 9.12
C VAL A 133 -18.32 -1.58 8.01
N LEU A 134 -18.54 -1.98 6.75
CA LEU A 134 -18.55 -1.11 5.57
C LEU A 134 -19.94 -0.50 5.30
N GLN A 135 -20.88 -0.61 6.23
CA GLN A 135 -22.23 -0.10 6.04
C GLN A 135 -22.23 1.40 5.65
N GLY A 136 -23.02 1.75 4.63
CA GLY A 136 -23.17 3.13 4.15
C GLY A 136 -22.06 3.60 3.19
N ARG A 137 -21.24 2.69 2.64
CA ARG A 137 -20.11 3.05 1.77
C ARG A 137 -20.22 2.47 0.36
N PHE A 138 -19.58 3.16 -0.58
CA PHE A 138 -19.19 2.59 -1.87
C PHE A 138 -17.91 1.77 -1.69
N VAL A 139 -17.97 0.49 -2.04
CA VAL A 139 -16.89 -0.47 -1.89
C VAL A 139 -16.49 -0.99 -3.27
N TYR A 140 -15.37 -0.52 -3.78
CA TYR A 140 -14.75 -1.01 -5.02
C TYR A 140 -13.99 -2.30 -4.71
N VAL A 141 -14.46 -3.42 -5.24
CA VAL A 141 -13.90 -4.74 -4.98
C VAL A 141 -12.98 -5.13 -6.13
N PHE A 142 -11.76 -5.56 -5.79
CA PHE A 142 -10.75 -6.04 -6.72
C PHE A 142 -10.39 -7.48 -6.33
N PRO A 143 -11.15 -8.49 -6.80
CA PRO A 143 -10.86 -9.90 -6.52
C PRO A 143 -9.55 -10.34 -7.16
N ASP A 144 -8.86 -11.28 -6.51
CA ASP A 144 -7.73 -11.98 -7.11
C ASP A 144 -8.22 -12.85 -8.27
N LEU A 145 -7.37 -13.02 -9.28
CA LEU A 145 -7.69 -13.88 -10.41
C LEU A 145 -7.82 -15.34 -9.97
N SER A 146 -8.56 -16.11 -10.76
CA SER A 146 -8.62 -17.55 -10.61
C SER A 146 -8.83 -18.19 -11.98
N LYS A 147 -8.40 -19.44 -12.12
CA LYS A 147 -8.40 -20.17 -13.39
C LYS A 147 -9.71 -20.04 -14.20
N ASP A 148 -10.85 -20.07 -13.52
CA ASP A 148 -12.18 -20.00 -14.16
C ASP A 148 -13.00 -18.74 -13.77
N GLY A 149 -12.35 -17.74 -13.17
CA GLY A 149 -13.02 -16.53 -12.63
C GLY A 149 -13.96 -16.82 -11.45
N ASN A 150 -13.80 -17.96 -10.79
CA ASN A 150 -14.70 -18.41 -9.71
C ASN A 150 -14.62 -17.51 -8.47
N THR A 151 -13.45 -16.95 -8.15
CA THR A 151 -13.32 -16.01 -7.02
C THR A 151 -14.17 -14.76 -7.23
N PHE A 152 -14.09 -14.15 -8.42
CA PHE A 152 -14.92 -13.01 -8.79
C PHE A 152 -16.42 -13.33 -8.66
N LYS A 153 -16.88 -14.42 -9.30
CA LYS A 153 -18.31 -14.81 -9.31
C LYS A 153 -18.84 -15.10 -7.91
N GLU A 154 -18.06 -15.81 -7.09
CA GLU A 154 -18.42 -16.14 -5.71
C GLU A 154 -18.59 -14.87 -4.87
N TRP A 155 -17.61 -13.97 -4.92
CA TRP A 155 -17.65 -12.72 -4.17
C TRP A 155 -18.77 -11.80 -4.65
N GLU A 156 -19.00 -11.70 -5.96
CA GLU A 156 -20.08 -10.89 -6.52
C GLU A 156 -21.46 -11.39 -6.06
N THR A 157 -21.65 -12.72 -6.05
CA THR A 157 -22.89 -13.35 -5.57
C THR A 157 -23.12 -13.04 -4.09
N LYS A 158 -22.09 -13.21 -3.25
CA LYS A 158 -22.15 -12.87 -1.82
C LYS A 158 -22.41 -11.38 -1.60
N ALA A 159 -21.76 -10.51 -2.37
CA ALA A 159 -21.92 -9.08 -2.24
C ALA A 159 -23.36 -8.64 -2.52
N LYS A 160 -24.01 -9.19 -3.55
CA LYS A 160 -25.44 -8.94 -3.83
C LYS A 160 -26.34 -9.32 -2.66
N GLU A 161 -26.07 -10.44 -1.99
CA GLU A 161 -26.77 -10.81 -0.75
C GLU A 161 -26.51 -9.77 0.36
N TYR A 162 -25.26 -9.34 0.53
CA TYR A 162 -24.87 -8.43 1.60
C TYR A 162 -25.44 -7.02 1.42
N GLU A 163 -25.52 -6.51 0.18
CA GLU A 163 -26.15 -5.21 -0.12
C GLU A 163 -27.60 -5.15 0.39
N SER A 164 -28.36 -6.24 0.23
CA SER A 164 -29.74 -6.30 0.73
C SER A 164 -29.85 -6.15 2.25
N ARG A 165 -28.75 -6.42 2.98
CA ARG A 165 -28.66 -6.39 4.44
C ARG A 165 -27.89 -5.18 4.97
N LEU A 166 -27.28 -4.38 4.09
CA LEU A 166 -26.43 -3.23 4.44
C LEU A 166 -26.96 -1.96 3.76
N PRO A 167 -27.92 -1.26 4.38
CA PRO A 167 -28.51 -0.05 3.82
C PRO A 167 -27.45 1.01 3.50
N GLY A 168 -27.53 1.60 2.31
CA GLY A 168 -26.59 2.63 1.84
C GLY A 168 -25.22 2.10 1.40
N THR A 169 -24.99 0.78 1.41
CA THR A 169 -23.76 0.16 0.91
C THR A 169 -23.93 -0.28 -0.53
N ARG A 170 -22.87 -0.13 -1.32
CA ARG A 170 -22.81 -0.69 -2.68
C ARG A 170 -21.43 -1.28 -2.94
N PHE A 171 -21.39 -2.53 -3.38
CA PHE A 171 -20.18 -3.19 -3.85
C PHE A 171 -20.10 -3.08 -5.37
N ILE A 172 -18.99 -2.53 -5.86
CA ILE A 172 -18.72 -2.29 -7.28
C ILE A 172 -17.50 -3.13 -7.65
N PHE A 173 -17.70 -4.15 -8.47
CA PHE A 173 -16.63 -5.08 -8.83
C PHE A 173 -15.85 -4.55 -10.03
N SER A 174 -14.52 -4.58 -9.93
CA SER A 174 -13.61 -4.30 -11.03
C SER A 174 -13.31 -5.60 -11.78
N ASP A 175 -13.80 -5.72 -13.00
CA ASP A 175 -13.52 -6.84 -13.92
C ASP A 175 -12.27 -6.61 -14.78
N LEU A 176 -11.52 -5.52 -14.54
CA LEU A 176 -10.31 -5.15 -15.29
C LEU A 176 -9.33 -6.33 -15.46
N LEU A 177 -9.02 -7.03 -14.37
CA LEU A 177 -8.11 -8.18 -14.43
C LEU A 177 -8.76 -9.36 -15.16
N GLU A 178 -10.04 -9.64 -14.93
CA GLU A 178 -10.76 -10.72 -15.62
C GLU A 178 -10.77 -10.53 -17.15
N GLN A 179 -10.89 -9.28 -17.61
CA GLN A 179 -10.93 -8.93 -19.03
C GLN A 179 -9.54 -8.92 -19.68
N LEU A 180 -8.52 -8.42 -18.99
CA LEU A 180 -7.22 -8.10 -19.61
C LEU A 180 -6.10 -9.08 -19.25
N ALA A 181 -6.22 -9.85 -18.17
CA ALA A 181 -5.16 -10.75 -17.75
C ALA A 181 -5.00 -11.93 -18.71
N PRO A 182 -3.75 -12.30 -19.06
CA PRO A 182 -3.46 -13.54 -19.77
C PRO A 182 -3.93 -14.77 -18.98
N GLU A 183 -4.27 -15.86 -19.68
CA GLU A 183 -4.71 -17.13 -19.06
C GLU A 183 -3.69 -17.73 -18.07
N ARG A 184 -2.40 -17.45 -18.30
CA ARG A 184 -1.33 -17.82 -17.37
C ARG A 184 -1.52 -17.15 -16.01
N ASP A 185 -1.69 -15.83 -16.00
CA ASP A 185 -1.86 -15.03 -14.79
C ASP A 185 -3.16 -15.42 -14.07
N LYS A 186 -4.21 -15.78 -14.82
CA LYS A 186 -5.44 -16.33 -14.24
C LYS A 186 -5.22 -17.66 -13.52
N SER A 187 -4.41 -18.53 -14.12
CA SER A 187 -4.06 -19.84 -13.56
C SER A 187 -3.13 -19.73 -12.35
N GLU A 188 -2.24 -18.75 -12.34
CA GLU A 188 -1.32 -18.44 -11.22
C GLU A 188 -2.03 -17.68 -10.09
N GLY A 189 -3.22 -17.12 -10.35
CA GLY A 189 -4.04 -16.43 -9.35
C GLY A 189 -3.52 -15.03 -9.02
N ASN A 190 -2.98 -14.33 -10.01
CA ASN A 190 -2.38 -13.01 -9.80
C ASN A 190 -3.40 -12.00 -9.26
N ASP A 191 -2.90 -11.09 -8.43
CA ASP A 191 -3.65 -10.00 -7.85
C ASP A 191 -3.30 -8.65 -8.50
N LEU A 192 -3.99 -7.58 -8.09
CA LEU A 192 -3.70 -6.23 -8.59
C LEU A 192 -2.25 -5.79 -8.36
N ALA A 193 -1.63 -6.19 -7.25
CA ALA A 193 -0.26 -5.79 -6.93
C ALA A 193 0.76 -6.44 -7.85
N ASP A 194 0.50 -7.64 -8.39
CA ASP A 194 1.40 -8.31 -9.35
C ASP A 194 1.48 -7.56 -10.70
N TYR A 195 0.51 -6.69 -10.98
CA TYR A 195 0.55 -5.75 -12.11
C TYR A 195 1.13 -4.39 -11.71
N LEU A 196 0.73 -3.85 -10.55
CA LEU A 196 1.22 -2.55 -10.08
C LEU A 196 2.74 -2.57 -9.90
N ILE A 197 3.30 -3.63 -9.33
CA ILE A 197 4.75 -3.73 -9.05
C ILE A 197 5.65 -3.57 -10.30
N LYS A 198 5.10 -3.81 -11.50
CA LYS A 198 5.81 -3.67 -12.78
C LYS A 198 5.87 -2.21 -13.27
N GLN A 199 5.22 -1.29 -12.56
CA GLN A 199 5.10 0.12 -12.93
C GLN A 199 5.86 1.01 -11.94
N ASP A 200 6.23 2.23 -12.34
CA ASP A 200 6.77 3.21 -11.39
C ASP A 200 5.63 3.90 -10.65
N TRP A 201 5.49 3.59 -9.34
CA TRP A 201 4.48 4.19 -8.47
C TRP A 201 4.52 5.73 -8.45
N ARG A 202 5.67 6.33 -8.71
CA ARG A 202 5.83 7.80 -8.75
C ARG A 202 5.03 8.45 -9.89
N LEU A 203 4.70 7.69 -10.94
CA LEU A 203 3.85 8.16 -12.04
C LEU A 203 2.38 8.26 -11.63
N PHE A 204 1.94 7.44 -10.66
CA PHE A 204 0.56 7.40 -10.18
C PHE A 204 0.31 8.43 -9.08
N ARG A 205 1.34 8.74 -8.30
CA ARG A 205 1.30 9.89 -7.39
C ARG A 205 1.47 11.16 -8.20
N LYS A 206 0.34 11.80 -8.51
CA LYS A 206 0.32 13.14 -9.12
C LYS A 206 1.40 14.02 -8.49
N ARG A 207 2.35 14.49 -9.31
CA ARG A 207 3.15 15.67 -8.96
C ARG A 207 2.15 16.78 -8.63
N ASN A 208 2.28 17.40 -7.47
CA ASN A 208 1.46 18.54 -7.11
C ASN A 208 1.43 19.55 -8.26
N ILE A 209 0.23 19.78 -8.80
CA ILE A 209 -0.33 21.05 -9.26
C ILE A 209 0.72 22.01 -9.87
N GLN A 210 0.91 21.94 -11.19
CA GLN A 210 1.09 23.20 -11.92
C GLN A 210 -0.23 23.95 -11.78
N GLU A 211 -0.14 25.21 -11.34
CA GLU A 211 -1.20 26.20 -11.49
C GLU A 211 -1.80 26.08 -12.89
N GLN A 212 -2.99 25.49 -13.00
CA GLN A 212 -3.83 25.82 -14.14
C GLN A 212 -4.31 27.24 -13.91
N ALA A 213 -3.73 28.17 -14.66
CA ALA A 213 -4.31 29.50 -14.83
C ALA A 213 -5.80 29.35 -15.18
N PRO A 214 -6.69 30.22 -14.65
CA PRO A 214 -8.11 30.11 -14.90
C PRO A 214 -8.38 30.24 -16.40
N GLN A 215 -8.86 29.16 -17.02
CA GLN A 215 -9.41 29.20 -18.37
C GLN A 215 -10.80 29.86 -18.30
N PRO A 216 -11.12 30.78 -19.22
CA PRO A 216 -12.40 31.49 -19.20
C PRO A 216 -13.57 30.52 -19.51
N GLU A 217 -14.70 30.73 -18.82
CA GLU A 217 -15.95 30.00 -19.07
C GLU A 217 -16.41 30.18 -20.53
N PRO A 218 -16.83 29.11 -21.24
CA PRO A 218 -17.60 29.26 -22.45
C PRO A 218 -19.11 29.19 -22.20
N GLU A 219 -19.78 30.06 -22.94
CA GLU A 219 -21.17 30.48 -22.91
C GLU A 219 -22.26 29.38 -22.95
N LYS A 220 -23.40 29.73 -22.36
CA LYS A 220 -24.66 28.98 -22.42
C LYS A 220 -25.14 28.81 -23.87
N VAL A 221 -25.31 27.57 -24.32
CA VAL A 221 -26.14 27.25 -25.49
C VAL A 221 -27.20 26.22 -25.14
N THR A 222 -28.44 26.69 -25.13
CA THR A 222 -29.70 25.93 -25.14
C THR A 222 -29.81 25.03 -26.36
N LYS A 223 -30.04 23.72 -26.16
CA LYS A 223 -31.04 22.91 -26.89
C LYS A 223 -31.14 21.49 -26.30
N VAL A 224 -32.39 21.06 -26.09
CA VAL A 224 -32.80 19.75 -25.60
C VAL A 224 -32.85 18.75 -26.76
N THR A 225 -32.21 17.58 -26.62
CA THR A 225 -32.54 16.37 -27.39
C THR A 225 -32.41 15.14 -26.48
N LYS A 226 -33.37 14.21 -26.61
CA LYS A 226 -33.66 13.07 -25.73
C LYS A 226 -32.68 11.87 -25.86
N VAL A 227 -32.33 11.32 -24.69
CA VAL A 227 -32.13 9.92 -24.23
C VAL A 227 -31.05 9.04 -24.90
N THR A 228 -30.05 8.63 -24.09
CA THR A 228 -29.68 7.20 -23.90
C THR A 228 -28.85 7.02 -22.62
N HIS A 229 -29.10 5.93 -21.88
CA HIS A 229 -28.38 5.55 -20.66
C HIS A 229 -26.89 5.36 -20.96
N GLN A 230 -26.02 6.23 -20.43
CA GLN A 230 -24.57 6.05 -20.46
C GLN A 230 -24.03 5.78 -19.06
N GLN A 231 -23.31 4.67 -18.98
CA GLN A 231 -22.54 4.19 -17.84
C GLN A 231 -21.44 5.21 -17.52
N ASN A 232 -21.39 5.67 -16.27
CA ASN A 232 -20.29 6.50 -15.78
C ASN A 232 -19.03 5.65 -15.63
N ILE A 233 -18.22 5.61 -16.68
CA ILE A 233 -16.86 5.07 -16.68
C ILE A 233 -15.94 6.20 -16.22
N ILE A 234 -15.46 6.14 -14.96
CA ILE A 234 -14.38 7.00 -14.46
C ILE A 234 -13.04 6.34 -14.85
N PHE A 235 -12.82 6.15 -16.14
CA PHE A 235 -11.53 5.79 -16.75
C PHE A 235 -11.58 6.19 -18.22
N SER A 236 -11.62 7.49 -18.48
CA SER A 236 -11.28 8.02 -19.80
C SER A 236 -10.42 9.25 -19.58
N HIS A 237 -9.12 9.07 -19.77
CA HIS A 237 -8.13 10.00 -20.33
C HIS A 237 -6.78 9.27 -20.26
N VAL A 238 -6.65 8.24 -21.09
CA VAL A 238 -5.33 7.78 -21.55
C VAL A 238 -5.44 7.82 -23.06
N GLU A 239 -4.71 8.76 -23.68
CA GLU A 239 -4.58 8.77 -25.13
C GLU A 239 -3.98 7.45 -25.60
N PRO A 240 -4.46 6.87 -26.72
CA PRO A 240 -3.93 5.61 -27.21
C PRO A 240 -2.55 5.85 -27.86
N LEU A 241 -1.50 5.33 -27.23
CA LEU A 241 -0.18 5.18 -27.85
C LEU A 241 -0.23 4.10 -28.95
N PRO A 242 0.59 4.24 -30.01
CA PRO A 242 0.39 3.54 -31.28
C PRO A 242 0.61 2.03 -31.19
N LYS A 243 -0.19 1.30 -31.97
CA LYS A 243 -0.07 -0.15 -32.20
C LYS A 243 1.33 -0.47 -32.72
N VAL A 244 2.09 -1.27 -31.99
CA VAL A 244 3.31 -1.89 -32.51
C VAL A 244 2.98 -3.33 -32.91
N GLU A 245 3.22 -3.61 -34.18
CA GLU A 245 3.02 -4.90 -34.83
C GLU A 245 3.89 -6.00 -34.25
N VAL A 246 3.33 -7.20 -34.28
CA VAL A 246 3.95 -8.48 -33.95
C VAL A 246 5.20 -8.71 -34.81
N PHE A 247 6.38 -8.80 -34.18
CA PHE A 247 7.56 -9.39 -34.80
C PHE A 247 8.09 -10.58 -33.99
N LYS A 248 8.43 -11.62 -34.74
CA LYS A 248 8.78 -12.97 -34.32
C LYS A 248 10.15 -13.04 -33.63
N THR A 249 10.27 -14.10 -32.82
CA THR A 249 11.44 -14.66 -32.13
C THR A 249 12.82 -14.44 -32.76
N GLY A 250 13.79 -14.03 -31.92
CA GLY A 250 15.23 -14.15 -32.11
C GLY A 250 15.97 -14.07 -30.76
N GLN A 251 16.90 -14.98 -30.52
CA GLN A 251 17.59 -15.25 -29.25
C GLN A 251 18.72 -14.26 -28.88
N ILE A 252 18.87 -14.04 -27.57
CA ILE A 252 20.07 -13.73 -26.76
C ILE A 252 20.74 -12.34 -26.93
N GLY A 253 20.62 -11.54 -25.86
CA GLY A 253 21.58 -10.50 -25.46
C GLY A 253 21.53 -10.36 -23.93
N HIS A 254 22.67 -10.51 -23.26
CA HIS A 254 22.80 -10.42 -21.80
C HIS A 254 22.26 -9.09 -21.23
N PRO A 255 21.77 -9.05 -19.98
CA PRO A 255 21.36 -7.81 -19.34
C PRO A 255 22.58 -6.89 -19.17
N ILE A 256 22.45 -5.66 -19.64
CA ILE A 256 23.37 -4.57 -19.33
C ILE A 256 23.33 -4.40 -17.81
N ARG A 257 24.46 -4.64 -17.12
CA ARG A 257 24.62 -4.27 -15.71
C ARG A 257 24.45 -2.76 -15.59
N GLU A 258 23.41 -2.31 -14.89
CA GLU A 258 23.33 -0.93 -14.44
C GLU A 258 24.56 -0.62 -13.58
N GLN A 259 25.23 0.50 -13.88
CA GLN A 259 26.35 0.99 -13.08
C GLN A 259 25.84 1.26 -11.66
N PRO A 260 26.60 0.91 -10.60
CA PRO A 260 26.18 1.24 -9.24
C PRO A 260 26.10 2.75 -9.09
N GLN A 261 24.94 3.27 -8.68
CA GLN A 261 24.82 4.65 -8.22
C GLN A 261 25.85 4.89 -7.12
N ASN A 262 26.48 6.07 -7.07
CA ASN A 262 27.43 6.43 -6.02
C ASN A 262 27.06 7.82 -5.50
N TRP A 263 26.87 7.95 -4.19
CA TRP A 263 26.43 9.18 -3.54
C TRP A 263 27.58 9.89 -2.81
N ASN A 264 28.84 9.55 -3.07
CA ASN A 264 30.00 10.14 -2.39
C ASN A 264 29.98 11.68 -2.42
N ASN A 265 29.62 12.28 -3.56
CA ASN A 265 29.56 13.74 -3.69
C ASN A 265 28.44 14.33 -2.84
N ASP A 266 27.25 13.73 -2.87
CA ASP A 266 26.10 14.19 -2.09
C ASP A 266 26.36 14.07 -0.59
N ILE A 267 26.98 12.96 -0.16
CA ILE A 267 27.37 12.73 1.23
C ILE A 267 28.38 13.80 1.67
N ALA A 268 29.44 14.02 0.89
CA ALA A 268 30.47 15.01 1.22
C ALA A 268 29.90 16.44 1.29
N GLU A 269 28.98 16.80 0.40
CA GLU A 269 28.30 18.09 0.42
C GLU A 269 27.45 18.27 1.69
N LEU A 270 26.70 17.24 2.08
CA LEU A 270 25.87 17.25 3.29
C LEU A 270 26.71 17.34 4.56
N GLU A 271 27.83 16.61 4.62
CA GLU A 271 28.76 16.67 5.75
C GLU A 271 29.36 18.06 5.93
N ASN A 272 29.84 18.66 4.84
CA ASN A 272 30.38 20.01 4.87
C ASN A 272 29.31 21.03 5.29
N TYR A 273 28.08 20.88 4.80
CA TYR A 273 26.97 21.76 5.16
C TYR A 273 26.65 21.66 6.66
N PHE A 274 26.38 20.46 7.18
CA PHE A 274 25.99 20.32 8.59
C PHE A 274 27.12 20.66 9.58
N ALA A 275 28.39 20.53 9.17
CA ALA A 275 29.53 20.97 9.97
C ALA A 275 29.71 22.51 10.02
N SER A 276 29.09 23.25 9.10
CA SER A 276 29.26 24.70 8.95
C SER A 276 28.11 25.54 9.53
N ILE A 277 27.06 24.91 10.05
CA ILE A 277 25.91 25.59 10.64
C ILE A 277 25.78 25.29 12.15
N GLU A 278 25.17 26.20 12.90
CA GLU A 278 24.72 25.90 14.25
C GLU A 278 23.44 25.07 14.19
N LEU A 279 23.48 23.88 14.80
CA LEU A 279 22.33 22.98 14.80
C LEU A 279 21.24 23.48 15.77
N PRO A 280 19.96 23.41 15.37
CA PRO A 280 18.86 23.86 16.18
C PRO A 280 18.65 22.94 17.38
N THR A 281 18.43 23.55 18.55
CA THR A 281 18.17 22.87 19.82
C THR A 281 16.69 22.58 20.07
N GLN A 282 15.81 23.16 19.26
CA GLN A 282 14.37 22.95 19.33
C GLN A 282 13.91 21.97 18.23
N PRO A 283 12.81 21.21 18.45
CA PRO A 283 12.29 20.30 17.46
C PRO A 283 11.94 21.00 16.13
N ILE A 284 12.41 20.44 15.02
CA ILE A 284 12.16 20.96 13.67
C ILE A 284 11.23 20.06 12.89
N LYS A 285 10.25 20.69 12.25
CA LYS A 285 9.35 20.02 11.34
C LYS A 285 10.03 19.84 9.98
N LEU A 286 10.44 18.62 9.66
CA LEU A 286 11.09 18.27 8.40
C LEU A 286 10.10 18.33 7.23
N ASN A 287 8.88 17.86 7.45
CA ASN A 287 7.78 17.89 6.49
C ASN A 287 6.44 17.89 7.24
N ARG A 288 5.31 17.89 6.52
CA ARG A 288 3.96 18.00 7.13
C ARG A 288 3.69 16.96 8.23
N TRP A 289 4.44 15.85 8.26
CA TRP A 289 4.17 14.67 9.09
C TRP A 289 5.37 14.21 9.95
N SER A 290 6.55 14.81 9.79
CA SER A 290 7.78 14.39 10.47
C SER A 290 8.36 15.55 11.27
N THR A 291 8.63 15.31 12.55
CA THR A 291 9.33 16.25 13.44
C THR A 291 10.60 15.60 13.93
N ILE A 292 11.72 16.28 13.74
CA ILE A 292 13.04 15.89 14.25
C ILE A 292 13.16 16.55 15.63
N THR A 293 13.23 15.72 16.67
CA THR A 293 13.36 16.19 18.06
C THR A 293 14.81 16.40 18.48
N ASP A 294 15.74 15.68 17.85
CA ASP A 294 17.18 15.78 18.06
C ASP A 294 17.88 15.81 16.69
N CYS A 295 18.33 17.01 16.30
CA CYS A 295 18.94 17.22 14.98
C CYS A 295 20.33 16.59 14.86
N SER A 296 21.14 16.57 15.92
CA SER A 296 22.49 15.99 15.87
C SER A 296 22.40 14.47 15.68
N LEU A 297 21.59 13.81 16.52
CA LEU A 297 21.41 12.36 16.44
C LEU A 297 20.79 11.94 15.09
N PHE A 298 19.88 12.74 14.56
CA PHE A 298 19.29 12.52 13.24
C PHE A 298 20.35 12.56 12.14
N ILE A 299 21.17 13.60 12.09
CA ILE A 299 22.21 13.76 11.06
C ILE A 299 23.24 12.64 11.15
N GLU A 300 23.76 12.36 12.34
CA GLU A 300 24.77 11.33 12.58
C GLU A 300 24.28 9.94 12.16
N SER A 301 23.09 9.54 12.62
CA SER A 301 22.53 8.22 12.30
C SER A 301 22.25 8.03 10.80
N HIS A 302 21.76 9.07 10.12
CA HIS A 302 21.44 8.99 8.70
C HIS A 302 22.71 9.00 7.85
N LEU A 303 23.69 9.86 8.16
CA LEU A 303 24.98 9.85 7.47
C LEU A 303 25.72 8.52 7.63
N ALA A 304 25.75 7.96 8.84
CA ALA A 304 26.35 6.64 9.08
C ALA A 304 25.66 5.55 8.25
N THR A 305 24.33 5.57 8.18
CA THR A 305 23.53 4.59 7.41
C THR A 305 23.80 4.68 5.91
N VAL A 306 23.85 5.90 5.37
CA VAL A 306 24.08 6.16 3.94
C VAL A 306 25.53 5.82 3.55
N LYS A 307 26.52 6.17 4.39
CA LYS A 307 27.93 5.81 4.17
C LYS A 307 28.16 4.30 4.14
N ALA A 308 27.60 3.57 5.11
CA ALA A 308 27.75 2.12 5.20
C ALA A 308 27.09 1.37 4.02
N ASN A 309 26.14 2.03 3.33
CA ASN A 309 25.36 1.44 2.25
C ASN A 309 25.40 2.28 0.97
N ASN A 310 26.51 2.98 0.73
CA ASN A 310 26.64 3.90 -0.37
C ASN A 310 26.26 3.24 -1.71
N GLY A 311 25.38 3.90 -2.46
CA GLY A 311 24.95 3.44 -3.78
C GLY A 311 23.87 2.36 -3.80
N LYS A 312 23.45 1.84 -2.64
CA LYS A 312 22.37 0.86 -2.55
C LYS A 312 21.03 1.58 -2.45
N GLU A 313 20.23 1.54 -3.52
CA GLU A 313 18.95 2.25 -3.62
C GLU A 313 18.00 2.06 -2.41
N THR A 314 18.03 0.90 -1.75
CA THR A 314 17.29 0.63 -0.50
C THR A 314 17.51 1.68 0.60
N PHE A 315 18.69 2.31 0.62
CA PHE A 315 19.07 3.31 1.62
C PHE A 315 18.96 4.76 1.13
N LEU A 316 18.51 4.97 -0.11
CA LEU A 316 18.27 6.31 -0.69
C LEU A 316 17.32 7.17 0.17
N PRO A 317 16.28 6.62 0.84
CA PRO A 317 15.43 7.43 1.71
C PRO A 317 16.20 8.14 2.84
N TYR A 318 17.30 7.58 3.35
CA TYR A 318 18.10 8.22 4.37
C TYR A 318 18.86 9.44 3.82
N LEU A 319 19.36 9.34 2.57
CA LEU A 319 20.00 10.44 1.88
C LEU A 319 19.00 11.56 1.56
N ASN A 320 17.83 11.22 1.02
CA ASN A 320 16.77 12.19 0.70
C ASN A 320 16.33 12.96 1.95
N ARG A 321 16.23 12.29 3.11
CA ARG A 321 15.87 12.93 4.37
C ARG A 321 16.91 13.92 4.88
N LEU A 322 18.20 13.66 4.64
CA LEU A 322 19.27 14.63 4.93
C LEU A 322 19.18 15.85 4.00
N GLN A 323 18.88 15.62 2.71
CA GLN A 323 18.68 16.72 1.74
C GLN A 323 17.46 17.57 2.08
N GLU A 324 16.34 16.95 2.48
CA GLU A 324 15.15 17.66 2.99
C GLU A 324 15.51 18.51 4.22
N LEU A 325 16.29 17.96 5.16
CA LEU A 325 16.69 18.71 6.35
C LEU A 325 17.54 19.92 5.99
N LYS A 326 18.52 19.75 5.09
CA LYS A 326 19.33 20.85 4.57
C LYS A 326 18.45 21.95 3.95
N GLN A 327 17.43 21.60 3.16
CA GLN A 327 16.52 22.59 2.57
C GLN A 327 15.75 23.37 3.65
N VAL A 328 15.18 22.68 4.64
CA VAL A 328 14.44 23.32 5.74
C VAL A 328 15.32 24.27 6.54
N LEU A 329 16.55 23.85 6.85
CA LEU A 329 17.51 24.69 7.60
C LEU A 329 18.00 25.89 6.79
N THR A 330 18.19 25.72 5.47
CA THR A 330 18.58 26.82 4.59
C THR A 330 17.46 27.86 4.46
N ILE A 331 16.20 27.42 4.38
CA ILE A 331 15.04 28.33 4.31
C ILE A 331 14.86 29.09 5.63
N ASN A 332 15.06 28.44 6.78
CA ASN A 332 14.87 29.07 8.09
C ASN A 332 16.04 29.96 8.53
N SER A 333 17.18 29.90 7.84
CA SER A 333 18.38 30.72 8.13
C SER A 333 18.47 31.99 7.28
N ASN A 334 17.62 32.13 6.25
CA ASN A 334 17.42 33.35 5.46
C ASN A 334 16.14 34.06 5.90
#